data_AF-A0A4V2Q079-F1
#
_entry.id   AF-A0A4V2Q079-F1
#
_cell.length_a   1.000
_cell.length_b   1.000
_cell.length_c   1.000
_cell.angle_alpha   90.00
_cell.angle_beta   90.00
_cell.angle_gamma   90.00
#
_symmetry.space_group_name_H-M   'P 1'
#
loop_
_entity.id
_entity.type
_entity.pdbx_description
1 polymer ?
#
loop_
_entity_poly.entity_id
_entity_poly.type
_entity_poly.pdbx_seq_one_letter_code
_entity_poly.pdbx_strand_id
1 'polypeptide(L)'
;MEPTQELIQEWKLVFAEYKSLLQPNKKGISEVIQYLKQKYQMKEDTSEKAKQVVISNITMNEVFSAKIPRGKELRPIVFSIVNEEKGKKLYEEREEVFRNCPIMIGMEFETGCNFVEGSSELADEMTAFQGLDKDDLNNYYLVANYIRCLKKYGILETFLNKKI
;
A
#
# COMPACT_ATOMS: atom_id res chain seq x y z
N MET A 1 16.75 -1.81 8.12
CA MET A 1 16.77 -2.05 9.58
C MET A 1 15.77 -3.14 9.85
N GLU A 2 16.16 -4.15 10.62
CA GLU A 2 15.22 -5.16 11.10
C GLU A 2 14.37 -4.59 12.24
N PRO A 3 13.08 -4.93 12.33
CA PRO A 3 12.23 -4.49 13.44
C PRO A 3 12.73 -5.08 14.77
N THR A 4 12.58 -4.32 15.86
CA THR A 4 12.91 -4.83 17.20
C THR A 4 11.91 -5.89 17.65
N GLN A 5 12.29 -6.70 18.65
CA GLN A 5 11.39 -7.74 19.17
C GLN A 5 10.14 -7.14 19.81
N GLU A 6 10.27 -5.99 20.49
CA GLU A 6 9.15 -5.26 21.10
C GLU A 6 8.12 -4.88 20.03
N LEU A 7 8.59 -4.31 18.91
CA LEU A 7 7.72 -3.92 17.80
C LEU A 7 7.01 -5.12 17.17
N ILE A 8 7.70 -6.26 17.03
CA ILE A 8 7.09 -7.50 16.56
C ILE A 8 6.00 -7.98 17.52
N GLN A 9 6.20 -7.88 18.84
CA GLN A 9 5.18 -8.28 19.82
C GLN A 9 3.97 -7.35 19.77
N GLU A 10 4.16 -6.04 19.62
CA GLU A 10 3.06 -5.10 19.42
C GLU A 10 2.20 -5.48 18.20
N TRP A 11 2.83 -5.81 17.08
CA TRP A 11 2.11 -6.25 15.88
C TRP A 11 1.33 -7.54 16.11
N LYS A 12 1.89 -8.50 16.84
CA LYS A 12 1.21 -9.75 17.19
C LYS A 12 0.00 -9.52 18.10
N LEU A 13 0.09 -8.59 19.04
CA LEU A 13 -1.03 -8.21 19.91
C LEU A 13 -2.17 -7.58 19.09
N VAL A 14 -1.86 -6.62 18.24
CA VAL A 14 -2.85 -6.00 17.33
C VAL A 14 -3.46 -7.05 16.41
N PHE A 15 -2.66 -7.97 15.87
CA PHE A 15 -3.17 -9.06 15.04
C PHE A 15 -4.15 -9.95 15.81
N ALA A 16 -3.81 -10.37 17.02
CA ALA A 16 -4.68 -11.22 17.84
C ALA A 16 -6.02 -10.53 18.17
N GLU A 17 -5.98 -9.21 18.42
CA GLU A 17 -7.17 -8.40 18.71
C GLU A 17 -8.10 -8.25 17.49
N TYR A 18 -7.55 -7.96 16.31
CA TYR A 18 -8.36 -7.53 15.16
C TYR A 18 -8.58 -8.60 14.09
N LYS A 19 -7.78 -9.68 14.01
CA LYS A 19 -7.86 -10.65 12.90
C LYS A 19 -9.28 -11.17 12.66
N SER A 20 -9.96 -11.61 13.72
CA SER A 20 -11.34 -12.14 13.64
C SER A 20 -12.37 -11.08 13.25
N LEU A 21 -12.05 -9.81 13.48
CA LEU A 21 -12.87 -8.65 13.14
C LEU A 21 -12.63 -8.13 11.73
N LEU A 22 -11.69 -8.71 10.96
CA LEU A 22 -11.45 -8.32 9.58
C LEU A 22 -12.09 -9.32 8.61
N GLN A 23 -12.38 -8.86 7.40
CA GLN A 23 -12.77 -9.67 6.25
C GLN A 23 -11.99 -9.14 5.04
N PRO A 24 -11.69 -9.99 4.04
CA PRO A 24 -10.99 -9.54 2.83
C PRO A 24 -11.75 -8.38 2.19
N ASN A 25 -11.05 -7.28 1.97
CA ASN A 25 -11.64 -6.04 1.44
C ASN A 25 -10.73 -5.32 0.45
N LYS A 26 -9.69 -6.00 -0.03
CA LYS A 26 -8.71 -5.45 -0.97
C LYS A 26 -9.38 -5.00 -2.26
N LYS A 27 -9.21 -3.72 -2.58
CA LYS A 27 -9.66 -3.10 -3.82
C LYS A 27 -8.70 -3.41 -4.95
N GLY A 28 -9.23 -3.50 -6.16
CA GLY A 28 -8.44 -3.69 -7.37
C GLY A 28 -7.61 -2.45 -7.71
N ILE A 29 -6.54 -2.64 -8.48
CA ILE A 29 -5.65 -1.52 -8.89
C ILE A 29 -6.41 -0.43 -9.66
N SER A 30 -7.43 -0.78 -10.47
CA SER A 30 -8.26 0.22 -11.16
C SER A 30 -8.98 1.17 -10.18
N GLU A 31 -9.50 0.65 -9.06
CA GLU A 31 -10.17 1.45 -8.04
C GLU A 31 -9.17 2.35 -7.29
N VAL A 32 -7.97 1.82 -7.01
CA VAL A 32 -6.87 2.57 -6.40
C VAL A 32 -6.45 3.73 -7.30
N ILE A 33 -6.25 3.49 -8.59
CA ILE A 33 -5.92 4.54 -9.57
C ILE A 33 -7.02 5.60 -9.62
N GLN A 34 -8.29 5.19 -9.64
CA GLN A 34 -9.40 6.13 -9.67
C GLN A 34 -9.41 7.02 -8.42
N TYR A 35 -9.22 6.43 -7.24
CA TYR A 35 -9.12 7.17 -5.99
C TYR A 35 -7.96 8.17 -6.00
N LEU A 36 -6.78 7.76 -6.45
CA LEU A 36 -5.62 8.65 -6.53
C LEU A 36 -5.85 9.79 -7.53
N LYS A 37 -6.44 9.51 -8.70
CA LYS A 37 -6.77 10.53 -9.73
C LYS A 37 -7.77 11.58 -9.24
N GLN A 38 -8.62 11.24 -8.26
CA GLN A 38 -9.53 12.21 -7.63
C GLN A 38 -8.82 13.13 -6.63
N LYS A 39 -7.64 12.74 -6.14
CA LYS A 39 -6.92 13.46 -5.08
C LYS A 39 -5.66 14.16 -5.57
N TYR A 40 -4.95 13.58 -6.52
CA TYR A 40 -3.64 14.04 -6.94
C TYR A 40 -3.56 14.10 -8.46
N GLN A 41 -2.86 15.12 -8.95
CA GLN A 41 -2.37 15.11 -10.30
C GLN A 41 -1.22 14.10 -10.40
N MET A 42 -1.34 13.17 -11.34
CA MET A 42 -0.39 12.09 -11.55
C MET A 42 0.11 12.08 -12.98
N LYS A 43 1.38 11.73 -13.16
CA LYS A 43 1.98 11.48 -14.46
C LYS A 43 2.41 10.02 -14.55
N GLU A 44 2.00 9.33 -15.60
CA GLU A 44 2.42 7.96 -15.84
C GLU A 44 3.90 7.91 -16.24
N ASP A 45 4.66 6.98 -15.66
CA ASP A 45 6.00 6.61 -16.10
C ASP A 45 5.89 5.34 -16.95
N THR A 46 6.03 5.53 -18.26
CA THR A 46 5.89 4.46 -19.24
C THR A 46 7.20 3.69 -19.48
N SER A 47 8.27 4.03 -18.76
CA SER A 47 9.57 3.39 -18.94
C SER A 47 9.57 1.94 -18.47
N GLU A 48 10.19 1.07 -19.28
CA GLU A 48 10.34 -0.34 -18.92
C GLU A 48 11.19 -0.54 -17.66
N LYS A 49 12.12 0.39 -17.38
CA LYS A 49 12.89 0.38 -16.15
C LYS A 49 12.00 0.50 -14.91
N ALA A 50 11.05 1.43 -14.91
CA ALA A 50 10.14 1.63 -13.78
C ALA A 50 9.22 0.41 -13.60
N LYS A 51 8.68 -0.12 -14.70
CA LYS A 51 7.87 -1.35 -14.68
C LYS A 51 8.65 -2.56 -14.15
N GLN A 52 9.90 -2.71 -14.56
CA GLN A 52 10.75 -3.81 -14.09
C GLN A 52 11.03 -3.73 -12.59
N VAL A 53 11.15 -2.53 -12.00
CA VAL A 53 11.28 -2.38 -10.55
C VAL A 53 10.05 -2.93 -9.82
N VAL A 54 8.84 -2.65 -10.32
CA VAL A 54 7.59 -3.20 -9.75
C VAL A 54 7.58 -4.72 -9.85
N ILE A 55 7.92 -5.28 -11.02
CA ILE A 55 8.01 -6.73 -11.21
C ILE A 55 9.01 -7.33 -10.24
N SER A 56 10.22 -6.76 -10.14
CA SER A 56 11.27 -7.26 -9.25
C SER A 56 10.85 -7.22 -7.77
N ASN A 57 10.17 -6.16 -7.33
CA ASN A 57 9.64 -6.07 -5.96
C ASN A 57 8.65 -7.19 -5.64
N ILE A 58 7.89 -7.65 -6.64
CA ILE A 58 6.94 -8.77 -6.49
C ILE A 58 7.68 -10.10 -6.55
N THR A 59 8.51 -10.32 -7.56
CA THR A 59 9.13 -11.64 -7.81
C THR A 59 10.23 -11.99 -6.82
N MET A 60 10.92 -10.98 -6.26
CA MET A 60 12.00 -11.20 -5.28
C MET A 60 11.48 -11.29 -3.84
N ASN A 61 10.20 -11.04 -3.60
CA ASN A 61 9.58 -11.16 -2.28
C ASN A 61 8.72 -12.42 -2.23
N GLU A 62 9.02 -13.35 -1.32
CA GLU A 62 8.30 -14.62 -1.21
C GLU A 62 6.79 -14.44 -0.98
N VAL A 63 6.40 -13.43 -0.19
CA VAL A 63 4.98 -13.16 0.12
C VAL A 63 4.23 -12.65 -1.11
N PHE A 64 4.85 -11.79 -1.93
CA PHE A 64 4.21 -11.23 -3.11
C PHE A 64 4.28 -12.16 -4.31
N SER A 65 5.39 -12.88 -4.49
CA SER A 65 5.55 -13.87 -5.57
C SER A 65 4.54 -15.01 -5.46
N ALA A 66 4.17 -15.42 -4.24
CA ALA A 66 3.11 -16.41 -4.01
C ALA A 66 1.73 -15.97 -4.53
N LYS A 67 1.51 -14.67 -4.75
CA LYS A 67 0.24 -14.10 -5.24
C LYS A 67 0.14 -14.05 -6.76
N ILE A 68 1.21 -14.40 -7.49
CA ILE A 68 1.21 -14.38 -8.95
C ILE A 68 0.23 -15.44 -9.47
N PRO A 69 -0.82 -15.06 -10.21
CA PRO A 69 -1.78 -16.04 -10.72
C PRO A 69 -1.12 -16.97 -11.75
N ARG A 70 -1.42 -18.27 -11.65
CA ARG A 70 -0.85 -19.29 -12.55
C ARG A 70 -1.14 -18.96 -14.01
N GLY A 71 -0.10 -18.88 -14.82
CA GLY A 71 -0.20 -18.68 -16.27
C GLY A 71 -0.59 -17.27 -16.70
N LYS A 72 -0.57 -16.28 -15.79
CA LYS A 72 -0.78 -14.88 -16.12
C LYS A 72 0.52 -14.12 -16.19
N GLU A 73 0.62 -13.22 -17.16
CA GLU A 73 1.68 -12.21 -17.22
C GLU A 73 1.33 -11.03 -16.32
N LEU A 74 2.33 -10.53 -15.58
CA LEU A 74 2.17 -9.33 -14.76
C LEU A 74 1.99 -8.10 -15.64
N ARG A 75 1.12 -7.19 -15.19
CA ARG A 75 0.80 -5.93 -15.86
C ARG A 75 1.15 -4.78 -14.92
N PRO A 76 2.43 -4.37 -14.82
CA PRO A 76 2.82 -3.27 -13.97
C PRO A 76 2.39 -1.91 -14.54
N ILE A 77 2.10 -0.96 -13.67
CA ILE A 77 1.85 0.45 -13.98
C ILE A 77 2.51 1.34 -12.93
N VAL A 78 3.07 2.47 -13.37
CA VAL A 78 3.82 3.37 -12.49
C VAL A 78 3.36 4.81 -12.69
N PHE A 79 3.15 5.53 -11.59
CA PHE A 79 2.84 6.95 -11.59
C PHE A 79 3.82 7.73 -10.72
N SER A 80 4.06 8.98 -11.06
CA SER A 80 4.62 9.98 -10.17
C SER A 80 3.55 10.99 -9.74
N ILE A 81 3.60 11.42 -8.48
CA ILE A 81 2.79 12.53 -8.00
C ILE A 81 3.45 13.84 -8.42
N VAL A 82 2.67 14.72 -9.06
CA VAL A 82 3.13 16.08 -9.42
C VAL A 82 3.23 16.93 -8.14
N ASN A 83 4.32 17.70 -8.00
CA ASN A 83 4.55 18.60 -6.86
C ASN A 83 3.74 19.90 -6.99
N GLU A 84 2.43 19.75 -7.10
CA GLU A 84 1.46 20.83 -7.26
C GLU A 84 0.21 20.51 -6.42
N GLU A 85 -0.57 21.53 -6.09
CA GLU A 85 -1.84 21.40 -5.35
C GLU A 85 -1.73 20.49 -4.10
N LYS A 86 -2.57 19.46 -4.00
CA LYS A 86 -2.56 18.47 -2.91
C LYS A 86 -1.28 17.64 -2.89
N GLY A 87 -0.61 17.47 -4.04
CA GLY A 87 0.68 16.80 -4.12
C GLY A 87 1.77 17.59 -3.40
N LYS A 88 1.71 18.94 -3.43
CA LYS A 88 2.69 19.81 -2.76
C LYS A 88 2.83 19.49 -1.27
N LYS A 89 1.71 19.25 -0.59
CA LYS A 89 1.69 18.87 0.82
C LYS A 89 2.50 17.60 1.09
N LEU A 90 2.37 16.58 0.22
CA LEU A 90 3.16 15.34 0.36
C LEU A 90 4.67 15.59 0.20
N TYR A 91 5.07 16.51 -0.69
CA TYR A 91 6.48 16.86 -0.87
C TYR A 91 7.04 17.70 0.28
N GLU A 92 6.21 18.54 0.92
CA GLU A 92 6.58 19.38 2.07
C GLU A 92 6.66 18.58 3.37
N GLU A 93 5.78 17.59 3.57
CA GLU A 93 5.66 16.82 4.82
C GLU A 93 6.44 15.49 4.82
N ARG A 94 7.01 15.09 3.68
CA ARG A 94 7.79 13.84 3.60
C ARG A 94 9.01 13.85 4.52
N GLU A 95 9.43 12.65 4.85
CA GLU A 95 10.61 12.40 5.65
C GLU A 95 11.88 12.88 4.96
N GLU A 96 12.85 13.31 5.77
CA GLU A 96 14.12 13.86 5.30
C GLU A 96 14.85 12.94 4.32
N VAL A 97 14.79 11.63 4.57
CA VAL A 97 15.40 10.60 3.73
C VAL A 97 14.88 10.64 2.28
N PHE A 98 13.71 11.23 2.04
CA PHE A 98 13.08 11.33 0.72
C PHE A 98 13.17 12.73 0.10
N ARG A 99 13.84 13.71 0.74
CA ARG A 99 13.85 15.13 0.32
C ARG A 99 14.22 15.37 -1.15
N ASN A 100 14.98 14.48 -1.79
CA ASN A 100 15.40 14.64 -3.19
C ASN A 100 14.85 13.56 -4.12
N CYS A 101 13.94 12.71 -3.64
CA CYS A 101 13.32 11.66 -4.43
C CYS A 101 11.98 12.14 -5.02
N PRO A 102 11.57 11.68 -6.21
CA PRO A 102 10.17 11.82 -6.63
C PRO A 102 9.27 10.98 -5.72
N ILE A 103 7.98 11.35 -5.61
CA ILE A 103 6.97 10.48 -5.02
C ILE A 103 6.41 9.57 -6.12
N MET A 104 6.68 8.28 -6.02
CA MET A 104 6.37 7.28 -7.03
C MET A 104 5.41 6.22 -6.49
N ILE A 105 4.52 5.73 -7.34
CA ILE A 105 3.56 4.68 -7.03
C ILE A 105 3.69 3.59 -8.10
N GLY A 106 4.23 2.45 -7.72
CA GLY A 106 4.28 1.25 -8.55
C GLY A 106 3.15 0.29 -8.20
N MET A 107 2.39 -0.19 -9.18
CA MET A 107 1.25 -1.08 -8.98
C MET A 107 1.26 -2.23 -9.99
N GLU A 108 0.65 -3.35 -9.65
CA GLU A 108 0.53 -4.49 -10.55
C GLU A 108 -0.88 -5.10 -10.48
N PHE A 109 -1.55 -5.20 -11.64
CA PHE A 109 -2.97 -5.53 -11.71
C PHE A 109 -3.33 -6.96 -11.28
N GLU A 110 -2.49 -7.95 -11.55
CA GLU A 110 -2.83 -9.36 -11.33
C GLU A 110 -2.67 -9.80 -9.87
N THR A 111 -1.67 -9.26 -9.17
CA THR A 111 -1.37 -9.49 -7.74
C THR A 111 -2.09 -8.50 -6.83
N GLY A 112 -2.50 -7.35 -7.37
CA GLY A 112 -3.02 -6.25 -6.58
C GLY A 112 -1.98 -5.59 -5.68
N CYS A 113 -0.68 -5.84 -5.90
CA CYS A 113 0.39 -5.19 -5.16
C CYS A 113 0.48 -3.70 -5.53
N ASN A 114 0.76 -2.86 -4.54
CA ASN A 114 1.12 -1.46 -4.73
C ASN A 114 2.31 -1.12 -3.83
N PHE A 115 3.15 -0.20 -4.30
CA PHE A 115 4.37 0.24 -3.64
C PHE A 115 4.45 1.75 -3.77
N VAL A 116 4.63 2.44 -2.65
CA VAL A 116 4.85 3.87 -2.60
C VAL A 116 6.28 4.14 -2.19
N GLU A 117 6.95 5.00 -2.95
CA GLU A 117 8.29 5.49 -2.63
C GLU A 117 8.26 7.01 -2.53
N GLY A 118 9.00 7.58 -1.57
CA GLY A 118 9.15 9.02 -1.41
C GLY A 118 8.13 9.69 -0.47
N SER A 119 7.18 8.96 0.11
CA SER A 119 6.23 9.50 1.11
C SER A 119 5.56 8.39 1.93
N SER A 120 5.83 8.31 3.24
CA SER A 120 5.09 7.35 4.09
C SER A 120 3.66 7.80 4.34
N GLU A 121 3.36 9.10 4.26
CA GLU A 121 1.98 9.61 4.34
C GLU A 121 1.11 9.00 3.23
N LEU A 122 1.60 9.00 1.99
CA LEU A 122 0.87 8.39 0.88
C LEU A 122 0.82 6.86 0.99
N ALA A 123 1.89 6.22 1.50
CA ALA A 123 1.90 4.78 1.75
C ALA A 123 0.82 4.37 2.77
N ASP A 124 0.67 5.14 3.84
CA ASP A 124 -0.36 4.95 4.86
C ASP A 124 -1.76 5.14 4.28
N GLU A 125 -1.96 6.20 3.51
CA GLU A 125 -3.23 6.50 2.85
C GLU A 125 -3.64 5.35 1.92
N MET A 126 -2.72 4.89 1.07
CA MET A 126 -2.98 3.79 0.15
C MET A 126 -3.26 2.48 0.90
N THR A 127 -2.55 2.21 1.99
CA THR A 127 -2.83 1.04 2.85
C THR A 127 -4.24 1.09 3.42
N ALA A 128 -4.65 2.22 4.00
CA ALA A 128 -6.00 2.41 4.54
C ALA A 128 -7.08 2.29 3.46
N PHE A 129 -6.84 2.83 2.27
CA PHE A 129 -7.81 2.81 1.18
C PHE A 129 -7.92 1.43 0.52
N GLN A 130 -6.80 0.80 0.16
CA GLN A 130 -6.82 -0.43 -0.62
C GLN A 130 -7.39 -1.59 0.18
N GLY A 131 -7.00 -1.76 1.44
CA GLY A 131 -7.40 -2.91 2.26
C GLY A 131 -6.54 -4.15 2.05
N LEU A 132 -6.96 -5.27 2.63
CA LEU A 132 -6.19 -6.51 2.72
C LEU A 132 -6.91 -7.67 2.01
N ASP A 133 -6.14 -8.53 1.33
CA ASP A 133 -6.66 -9.78 0.76
C ASP A 133 -6.63 -10.94 1.78
N LYS A 134 -7.09 -12.12 1.36
CA LYS A 134 -7.18 -13.31 2.22
C LYS A 134 -5.81 -13.73 2.77
N ASP A 135 -4.75 -13.57 1.99
CA ASP A 135 -3.40 -13.98 2.38
C ASP A 135 -2.79 -12.93 3.32
N ASP A 136 -3.02 -11.65 3.03
CA ASP A 136 -2.60 -10.52 3.89
C ASP A 136 -3.14 -10.64 5.31
N LEU A 137 -4.38 -11.12 5.47
CA LEU A 137 -5.03 -11.32 6.77
C LEU A 137 -4.38 -12.42 7.63
N ASN A 138 -3.44 -13.18 7.10
CA ASN A 138 -2.64 -14.15 7.86
C ASN A 138 -1.26 -13.60 8.27
N ASN A 139 -0.90 -12.39 7.84
CA ASN A 139 0.36 -11.76 8.17
C ASN A 139 0.17 -10.71 9.29
N TYR A 140 0.76 -10.96 10.46
CA TYR A 140 0.61 -10.10 11.63
C TYR A 140 1.07 -8.66 11.39
N TYR A 141 2.13 -8.47 10.60
CA TYR A 141 2.62 -7.14 10.26
C TYR A 141 1.63 -6.39 9.37
N LEU A 142 1.12 -7.03 8.31
CA LEU A 142 0.20 -6.37 7.37
C LEU A 142 -1.12 -5.98 8.04
N VAL A 143 -1.66 -6.84 8.90
CA VAL A 143 -2.84 -6.52 9.71
C VAL A 143 -2.55 -5.38 10.68
N ALA A 144 -1.44 -5.42 11.43
CA ALA A 144 -1.10 -4.36 12.35
C ALA A 144 -0.90 -3.01 11.64
N ASN A 145 -0.22 -3.03 10.49
CA ASN A 145 -0.02 -1.84 9.66
C ASN A 145 -1.34 -1.28 9.15
N TYR A 146 -2.24 -2.14 8.67
CA TYR A 146 -3.56 -1.74 8.20
C TYR A 146 -4.39 -1.10 9.31
N ILE A 147 -4.45 -1.71 10.50
CA ILE A 147 -5.16 -1.16 11.67
C ILE A 147 -4.57 0.20 12.07
N ARG A 148 -3.23 0.34 12.09
CA ARG A 148 -2.57 1.63 12.35
C ARG A 148 -3.02 2.70 11.35
N CYS A 149 -3.07 2.36 10.06
CA CYS A 149 -3.52 3.30 9.02
C CYS A 149 -5.01 3.65 9.19
N LEU A 150 -5.89 2.68 9.46
CA LEU A 150 -7.31 2.95 9.73
C LEU A 150 -7.50 3.87 10.94
N LYS A 151 -6.72 3.69 12.01
CA LYS A 151 -6.72 4.57 13.21
C LYS A 151 -6.23 5.97 12.85
N LYS A 152 -5.14 6.09 12.10
CA LYS A 152 -4.57 7.37 11.64
C LYS A 152 -5.60 8.23 10.89
N TYR A 153 -6.42 7.61 10.03
CA TYR A 153 -7.47 8.32 9.29
C TYR A 153 -8.84 8.34 9.98
N GLY A 154 -8.95 7.85 11.21
CA GLY A 154 -10.20 7.88 11.99
C GLY A 154 -11.34 7.05 11.40
N ILE A 155 -11.04 6.03 10.59
CA ILE A 155 -12.04 5.23 9.87
C ILE A 155 -12.21 3.80 10.43
N LEU A 156 -11.46 3.42 11.47
CA LEU A 156 -11.53 2.08 12.05
C LEU A 156 -12.94 1.72 12.54
N GLU A 157 -13.55 2.55 13.37
CA GLU A 157 -14.89 2.29 13.92
C GLU A 157 -15.94 2.15 12.81
N THR A 158 -15.92 3.07 11.85
CA THR A 158 -16.80 3.01 10.67
C THR A 158 -16.60 1.73 9.87
N PHE A 159 -15.36 1.25 9.74
CA PHE A 159 -15.05 0.01 9.05
C PHE A 159 -15.58 -1.22 9.80
N LEU A 160 -15.42 -1.27 11.13
CA LEU A 160 -15.89 -2.37 11.96
C LEU A 160 -17.43 -2.40 12.07
N ASN A 161 -18.08 -1.24 12.10
CA ASN A 161 -19.53 -1.11 12.25
C ASN A 161 -20.33 -1.39 10.96
N LYS A 162 -19.71 -1.39 9.79
CA LYS A 162 -20.35 -1.78 8.52
C LYS A 162 -20.65 -3.30 8.41
N LYS A 163 -20.46 -4.06 9.49
CA LYS A 163 -20.65 -5.52 9.58
C LYS A 163 -22.02 -5.96 10.12
N ILE A 164 -23.07 -5.16 9.92
CA ILE A 164 -24.46 -5.57 10.24
C ILE A 164 -25.20 -5.85 8.93
#